data_AF-A0ABD3MG45-F1
#
_entry.id   AF-A0ABD3MG45-F1
#
_cell.length_a   1.000
_cell.length_b   1.000
_cell.length_c   1.000
_cell.angle_alpha   90.00
_cell.angle_beta   90.00
_cell.angle_gamma   90.00
#
_symmetry.space_group_name_H-M   'P 1'
#
loop_
_entity.id
_entity.type
_entity.pdbx_description
1 polymer ?
#
loop_
_entity_poly.entity_id
_entity_poly.type
_entity_poly.pdbx_seq_one_letter_code
_entity_poly.pdbx_strand_id
1 'polypeptide(L)'
;MSNIRHRKPTTTTSTEAAANVVVNVDDSPPSVSDCESWERSFDDGNHTNGHDDDDDDDISSNPSPNSSAAPPAAPTSTSTTISSLDQFLSTYCTFSARTFTTDQGLKVLQWSLWALSYMTKSNQRNKHLSPSLRKLYLELSFTRYVLRFYGFLQSLEGYRSGSWAGGGAWKNPLIPKIAKYVLAGSMLFYYPLEHVAYIGWQVPQLVPRVNANKFSAISCWFWTVYIVGDFWMNCLKWKELKMKMSDLGERMLTGRTKRGADGGDANDEKENTVAELQNEVLTIRKSIRHIKLQLTRCLLFILPCINWSLPNWATDPLLDEGPLNGLMLAEAYTSVYQSLCSMR
;
A
#
# COMPACT_ATOMS: atom_id res chain seq x y z
N MET A 1 24.82 18.64 9.80
CA MET A 1 25.94 18.18 8.94
C MET A 1 27.08 17.69 9.82
N SER A 2 27.24 16.37 9.97
CA SER A 2 28.43 15.77 10.60
C SER A 2 29.02 14.73 9.64
N ASN A 3 30.34 14.80 9.50
CA ASN A 3 31.17 14.17 8.48
C ASN A 3 31.23 12.64 8.64
N ILE A 4 30.73 11.90 7.66
CA ILE A 4 31.18 10.52 7.41
C ILE A 4 32.48 10.62 6.60
N ARG A 5 33.63 10.45 7.27
CA ARG A 5 34.94 10.37 6.62
C ARG A 5 35.07 9.01 5.92
N HIS A 6 35.22 9.02 4.59
CA HIS A 6 35.76 7.87 3.85
C HIS A 6 37.11 8.20 3.21
N ARG A 7 38.00 7.21 3.35
CA ARG A 7 39.43 7.15 3.02
C ARG A 7 39.65 7.29 1.50
N LYS A 8 40.61 8.13 1.07
CA LYS A 8 41.01 8.31 -0.34
C LYS A 8 41.93 7.16 -0.82
N PRO A 9 41.76 6.68 -2.06
CA PRO A 9 42.83 6.05 -2.82
C PRO A 9 43.40 6.95 -3.93
N THR A 10 44.67 6.67 -4.21
CA THR A 10 45.67 7.39 -5.01
C THR A 10 45.39 7.43 -6.52
N THR A 11 45.82 8.52 -7.14
CA THR A 11 45.64 8.90 -8.55
C THR A 11 46.62 8.20 -9.51
N THR A 12 46.15 7.83 -10.71
CA THR A 12 46.96 7.84 -11.94
C THR A 12 46.08 8.21 -13.14
N THR A 13 46.64 9.05 -14.01
CA THR A 13 46.04 9.79 -15.13
C THR A 13 46.22 9.12 -16.48
N SER A 14 45.23 9.23 -17.37
CA SER A 14 45.43 9.51 -18.81
C SER A 14 44.11 9.88 -19.51
N THR A 15 44.24 10.79 -20.48
CA THR A 15 43.27 11.60 -21.25
C THR A 15 42.67 10.89 -22.47
N GLU A 16 41.46 11.26 -22.90
CA GLU A 16 41.12 11.84 -24.23
C GLU A 16 39.60 11.90 -24.52
N ALA A 17 39.21 12.69 -25.53
CA ALA A 17 38.04 13.57 -25.58
C ALA A 17 36.94 13.17 -26.60
N ALA A 18 36.03 14.14 -26.88
CA ALA A 18 34.97 14.23 -27.89
C ALA A 18 33.61 13.58 -27.54
N ALA A 19 32.44 14.05 -27.99
CA ALA A 19 31.93 15.37 -28.41
C ALA A 19 30.38 15.26 -28.32
N ASN A 20 29.71 16.40 -28.12
CA ASN A 20 28.25 16.53 -27.95
C ASN A 20 27.46 16.37 -29.27
N VAL A 21 26.24 15.85 -29.18
CA VAL A 21 25.13 16.14 -30.12
C VAL A 21 23.88 16.42 -29.31
N VAL A 22 23.31 17.61 -29.51
CA VAL A 22 22.06 18.12 -28.92
C VAL A 22 20.93 17.79 -29.90
N VAL A 23 19.81 17.25 -29.40
CA VAL A 23 18.54 17.18 -30.13
C VAL A 23 17.45 17.75 -29.22
N ASN A 24 16.89 18.89 -29.61
CA ASN A 24 15.68 19.45 -29.05
C ASN A 24 14.48 18.59 -29.46
N VAL A 25 13.63 18.21 -28.51
CA VAL A 25 12.27 17.76 -28.79
C VAL A 25 11.33 18.51 -27.85
N ASP A 26 10.32 19.08 -28.51
CA ASP A 26 9.28 19.99 -28.04
C ASP A 26 8.50 19.45 -26.82
N ASP A 27 8.38 20.29 -25.80
CA ASP A 27 7.66 20.04 -24.55
C ASP A 27 6.20 20.52 -24.70
N SER A 28 5.26 19.59 -24.76
CA SER A 28 3.87 19.88 -24.43
C SER A 28 3.22 18.64 -23.80
N PRO A 29 2.86 18.68 -22.50
CA PRO A 29 2.22 17.55 -21.83
C PRO A 29 0.75 17.42 -22.27
N PRO A 30 0.27 16.22 -22.64
CA PRO A 30 -1.15 15.98 -22.85
C PRO A 30 -1.93 16.01 -21.53
N SER A 31 -3.16 16.49 -21.62
CA SER A 31 -4.11 16.82 -20.55
C SER A 31 -4.46 15.64 -19.64
N VAL A 32 -4.52 15.94 -18.34
CA VAL A 32 -4.89 15.05 -17.23
C VAL A 32 -6.41 14.85 -17.20
N SER A 33 -6.91 13.70 -17.67
CA SER A 33 -8.34 13.37 -17.61
C SER A 33 -8.66 11.93 -17.16
N ASP A 34 -7.69 11.02 -17.02
CA ASP A 34 -8.01 9.57 -16.87
C ASP A 34 -7.38 8.87 -15.63
N CYS A 35 -7.09 9.58 -14.54
CA CYS A 35 -6.34 9.04 -13.39
C CYS A 35 -7.16 8.67 -12.12
N GLU A 36 -8.41 8.22 -12.23
CA GLU A 36 -9.31 8.04 -11.06
C GLU A 36 -9.74 6.60 -10.67
N SER A 37 -9.02 5.54 -11.09
CA SER A 37 -9.57 4.16 -10.98
C SER A 37 -9.12 3.30 -9.77
N TRP A 38 -7.99 3.58 -9.11
CA TRP A 38 -7.37 2.59 -8.21
C TRP A 38 -7.66 2.73 -6.70
N GLU A 39 -8.30 3.82 -6.26
CA GLU A 39 -8.70 4.02 -4.85
C GLU A 39 -9.95 3.22 -4.45
N ARG A 40 -10.70 2.67 -5.42
CA ARG A 40 -11.95 1.91 -5.18
C ARG A 40 -11.79 0.59 -4.42
N SER A 41 -10.57 0.09 -4.20
CA SER A 41 -10.37 -1.08 -3.33
C SER A 41 -10.52 -0.79 -1.82
N PHE A 42 -10.78 0.47 -1.46
CA PHE A 42 -11.03 0.89 -0.09
C PHE A 42 -12.45 1.40 0.19
N ASP A 43 -13.35 1.50 -0.81
CA ASP A 43 -14.59 2.28 -0.68
C ASP A 43 -15.92 1.58 -1.05
N ASP A 44 -15.94 0.34 -1.54
CA ASP A 44 -17.23 -0.33 -1.81
C ASP A 44 -17.73 -1.10 -0.57
N GLY A 45 -18.36 -0.33 0.31
CA GLY A 45 -19.13 -0.84 1.44
C GLY A 45 -20.21 0.16 1.86
N ASN A 46 -21.40 -0.01 1.29
CA ASN A 46 -22.71 0.47 1.78
C ASN A 46 -23.29 1.73 1.13
N HIS A 47 -23.97 1.59 -0.02
CA HIS A 47 -25.17 2.36 -0.36
C HIS A 47 -26.09 1.53 -1.27
N THR A 48 -26.93 0.70 -0.66
CA THR A 48 -28.19 0.25 -1.28
C THR A 48 -29.32 0.88 -0.50
N ASN A 49 -30.07 1.78 -1.15
CA ASN A 49 -31.48 2.13 -0.96
C ASN A 49 -31.76 3.07 -2.14
N GLY A 50 -32.41 2.64 -3.21
CA GLY A 50 -33.83 2.29 -3.19
C GLY A 50 -34.61 3.59 -3.30
N HIS A 51 -34.62 4.16 -4.51
CA HIS A 51 -35.39 5.34 -4.88
C HIS A 51 -36.63 4.82 -5.61
N ASP A 52 -37.74 4.72 -4.88
CA ASP A 52 -39.07 4.57 -5.44
C ASP A 52 -39.81 5.89 -5.19
N ASP A 53 -40.20 6.53 -6.29
CA ASP A 53 -41.18 7.61 -6.34
C ASP A 53 -42.58 7.00 -6.23
N ASP A 54 -43.50 7.65 -5.51
CA ASP A 54 -44.93 7.77 -5.86
C ASP A 54 -45.65 8.70 -4.86
N ASP A 55 -46.65 9.39 -5.41
CA ASP A 55 -47.24 10.67 -5.04
C ASP A 55 -48.39 10.64 -3.99
N ASP A 56 -48.71 11.85 -3.49
CA ASP A 56 -50.02 12.42 -3.10
C ASP A 56 -50.88 11.81 -1.96
N ASP A 57 -51.06 12.58 -0.87
CA ASP A 57 -52.25 13.43 -0.61
C ASP A 57 -52.45 13.78 0.89
N ASP A 58 -52.58 15.08 1.15
CA ASP A 58 -53.06 15.70 2.40
C ASP A 58 -54.59 15.53 2.55
N ILE A 59 -55.10 15.20 3.75
CA ILE A 59 -56.37 15.76 4.30
C ILE A 59 -56.53 15.43 5.80
N SER A 60 -56.93 16.48 6.53
CA SER A 60 -57.22 16.64 7.96
C SER A 60 -58.49 15.93 8.47
N SER A 61 -58.48 15.38 9.71
CA SER A 61 -59.38 15.77 10.84
C SER A 61 -59.39 14.80 12.05
N ASN A 62 -59.38 15.37 13.27
CA ASN A 62 -59.43 14.79 14.65
C ASN A 62 -60.86 14.32 15.09
N PRO A 63 -61.13 13.80 16.33
CA PRO A 63 -60.37 12.95 17.29
C PRO A 63 -61.19 11.84 18.05
N SER A 64 -60.47 10.94 18.78
CA SER A 64 -60.82 10.19 20.04
C SER A 64 -61.80 8.97 20.03
N PRO A 65 -61.82 8.10 21.08
CA PRO A 65 -60.74 7.37 21.76
C PRO A 65 -61.07 5.85 21.99
N ASN A 66 -60.14 5.13 22.65
CA ASN A 66 -60.26 3.82 23.34
C ASN A 66 -59.91 2.50 22.61
N SER A 67 -58.80 1.95 23.12
CA SER A 67 -58.64 0.59 23.66
C SER A 67 -57.88 -0.46 22.83
N SER A 68 -56.95 -1.08 23.55
CA SER A 68 -56.42 -2.45 23.43
C SER A 68 -55.18 -2.71 22.57
N ALA A 69 -54.31 -3.54 23.17
CA ALA A 69 -53.14 -4.26 22.64
C ALA A 69 -51.83 -3.47 22.42
N ALA A 70 -50.91 -3.59 23.38
CA ALA A 70 -49.50 -3.29 23.16
C ALA A 70 -48.92 -4.29 22.14
N PRO A 71 -48.33 -3.85 21.02
CA PRO A 71 -47.61 -4.73 20.10
C PRO A 71 -46.21 -5.06 20.66
N PRO A 72 -45.61 -6.19 20.27
CA PRO A 72 -44.23 -6.51 20.63
C PRO A 72 -43.29 -5.43 20.08
N ALA A 73 -42.37 -4.97 20.94
CA ALA A 73 -41.41 -3.93 20.61
C ALA A 73 -40.68 -4.24 19.29
N ALA A 74 -40.81 -3.32 18.33
CA ALA A 74 -40.06 -3.33 17.09
C ALA A 74 -38.54 -3.35 17.38
N PRO A 75 -37.72 -4.02 16.56
CA PRO A 75 -36.28 -4.02 16.72
C PRO A 75 -35.80 -2.58 16.64
N THR A 76 -35.21 -2.10 17.74
CA THR A 76 -34.58 -0.78 17.79
C THR A 76 -33.47 -0.77 16.75
N SER A 77 -33.73 -0.15 15.60
CA SER A 77 -32.72 0.21 14.64
C SER A 77 -31.80 1.22 15.32
N THR A 78 -30.72 0.72 15.91
CA THR A 78 -29.59 1.55 16.33
C THR A 78 -29.03 2.20 15.08
N SER A 79 -29.52 3.39 14.77
CA SER A 79 -28.84 4.33 13.88
C SER A 79 -27.49 4.65 14.52
N THR A 80 -26.46 3.93 14.08
CA THR A 80 -25.07 4.23 14.40
C THR A 80 -24.76 5.60 13.82
N THR A 81 -24.86 6.63 14.65
CA THR A 81 -24.39 7.96 14.34
C THR A 81 -22.89 7.86 14.07
N ILE A 82 -22.48 8.07 12.82
CA ILE A 82 -21.07 8.08 12.44
C ILE A 82 -20.39 9.18 13.26
N SER A 83 -19.35 8.82 14.01
CA SER A 83 -18.64 9.78 14.86
C SER A 83 -17.99 10.86 13.99
N SER A 84 -17.96 12.12 14.45
CA SER A 84 -17.23 13.21 13.80
C SER A 84 -15.75 12.88 13.58
N LEU A 85 -15.16 12.07 14.48
CA LEU A 85 -13.81 11.55 14.33
C LEU A 85 -13.69 10.60 13.14
N ASP A 86 -14.66 9.71 12.96
CA ASP A 86 -14.64 8.72 11.87
C ASP A 86 -14.83 9.43 10.52
N GLN A 87 -15.68 10.46 10.45
CA GLN A 87 -15.80 11.32 9.27
C GLN A 87 -14.49 12.05 8.95
N PHE A 88 -13.85 12.68 9.94
CA PHE A 88 -12.56 13.34 9.76
C PHE A 88 -11.48 12.38 9.26
N LEU A 89 -11.36 11.20 9.88
CA LEU A 89 -10.37 10.19 9.51
C LEU A 89 -10.61 9.67 8.09
N SER A 90 -11.87 9.44 7.71
CA SER A 90 -12.23 9.05 6.35
C SER A 90 -11.81 10.12 5.33
N THR A 91 -12.18 11.38 5.55
CA THR A 91 -11.77 12.49 4.67
C THR A 91 -10.25 12.65 4.59
N TYR A 92 -9.55 12.50 5.72
CA TYR A 92 -8.10 12.54 5.75
C TYR A 92 -7.48 11.40 4.94
N CYS A 93 -8.02 10.18 5.04
CA CYS A 93 -7.54 9.03 4.27
C CYS A 93 -7.69 9.27 2.77
N THR A 94 -8.83 9.80 2.30
CA THR A 94 -9.01 10.19 0.89
C THR A 94 -7.99 11.24 0.45
N PHE A 95 -7.80 12.29 1.25
CA PHE A 95 -6.80 13.33 0.95
C PHE A 95 -5.37 12.77 0.86
N SER A 96 -5.01 11.89 1.80
CA SER A 96 -3.66 11.34 1.94
C SER A 96 -3.40 10.13 1.05
N ALA A 97 -4.41 9.49 0.46
CA ALA A 97 -4.26 8.32 -0.41
C ALA A 97 -3.29 8.58 -1.58
N ARG A 98 -3.36 9.79 -2.17
CA ARG A 98 -2.47 10.23 -3.26
C ARG A 98 -0.99 10.23 -2.86
N THR A 99 -0.68 10.43 -1.58
CA THR A 99 0.71 10.45 -1.09
C THR A 99 1.39 9.09 -1.16
N PHE A 100 0.63 7.99 -1.16
CA PHE A 100 1.18 6.64 -1.29
C PHE A 100 1.83 6.42 -2.66
N THR A 101 1.13 6.79 -3.74
CA THR A 101 1.67 6.68 -5.10
C THR A 101 2.85 7.63 -5.30
N THR A 102 2.78 8.82 -4.70
CA THR A 102 3.93 9.73 -4.65
C THR A 102 5.13 9.10 -3.95
N ASP A 103 4.97 8.46 -2.78
CA ASP A 103 6.08 7.77 -2.10
C ASP A 103 6.66 6.62 -2.94
N GLN A 104 5.81 5.86 -3.64
CA GLN A 104 6.29 4.82 -4.56
C GLN A 104 7.16 5.40 -5.69
N GLY A 105 6.72 6.50 -6.30
CA GLY A 105 7.48 7.21 -7.33
C GLY A 105 8.82 7.73 -6.79
N LEU A 106 8.80 8.39 -5.63
CA LEU A 106 10.02 8.87 -4.97
C LEU A 106 10.96 7.73 -4.59
N LYS A 107 10.43 6.58 -4.15
CA LYS A 107 11.21 5.40 -3.81
C LYS A 107 11.93 4.84 -5.04
N VAL A 108 11.26 4.73 -6.19
CA VAL A 108 11.91 4.30 -7.44
C VAL A 108 12.99 5.30 -7.85
N LEU A 109 12.68 6.60 -7.85
CA LEU A 109 13.67 7.62 -8.18
C LEU A 109 14.89 7.56 -7.25
N GLN A 110 14.67 7.45 -5.94
CA GLN A 110 15.71 7.31 -4.93
C GLN A 110 16.65 6.15 -5.27
N TRP A 111 16.12 4.94 -5.43
CA TRP A 111 16.98 3.77 -5.61
C TRP A 111 17.60 3.71 -7.01
N SER A 112 16.94 4.21 -8.04
CA SER A 112 17.54 4.32 -9.37
C SER A 112 18.70 5.31 -9.40
N LEU A 113 18.59 6.45 -8.69
CA LEU A 113 19.70 7.40 -8.53
C LEU A 113 20.86 6.80 -7.74
N TRP A 114 20.57 6.00 -6.71
CA TRP A 114 21.61 5.23 -6.02
C TRP A 114 22.32 4.26 -6.99
N ALA A 115 21.57 3.49 -7.78
CA ALA A 115 22.13 2.53 -8.72
C ALA A 115 23.03 3.22 -9.77
N LEU A 116 22.57 4.34 -10.34
CA LEU A 116 23.36 5.16 -11.25
C LEU A 116 24.61 5.73 -10.57
N SER A 117 24.49 6.21 -9.32
CA SER A 117 25.64 6.67 -8.54
C SER A 117 26.66 5.57 -8.33
N TYR A 118 26.21 4.35 -8.03
CA TYR A 118 27.06 3.18 -7.83
C TYR A 118 27.77 2.76 -9.12
N MET A 119 27.03 2.66 -10.23
CA MET A 119 27.56 2.28 -11.54
C MET A 119 28.56 3.31 -12.10
N THR A 120 28.39 4.59 -11.78
CA THR A 120 29.25 5.67 -12.28
C THR A 120 30.39 6.03 -11.33
N LYS A 121 30.56 5.31 -10.22
CA LYS A 121 31.57 5.62 -9.19
C LYS A 121 33.02 5.58 -9.72
N SER A 122 33.31 4.70 -10.68
CA SER A 122 34.63 4.58 -11.31
C SER A 122 34.80 5.49 -12.54
N ASN A 123 33.77 6.25 -12.94
CA ASN A 123 33.81 7.07 -14.13
C ASN A 123 34.70 8.30 -13.92
N GLN A 124 35.92 8.23 -14.47
CA GLN A 124 36.91 9.31 -14.39
C GLN A 124 36.56 10.54 -15.25
N ARG A 125 35.71 10.39 -16.28
CA ARG A 125 35.29 11.49 -17.17
C ARG A 125 34.33 12.44 -16.46
N ASN A 126 33.44 11.91 -15.62
CA ASN A 126 32.42 12.66 -14.91
C ASN A 126 32.51 12.44 -13.39
N LYS A 127 33.62 12.83 -12.77
CA LYS A 127 33.91 12.60 -11.33
C LYS A 127 32.86 13.16 -10.38
N HIS A 128 32.11 14.18 -10.80
CA HIS A 128 31.06 14.81 -10.00
C HIS A 128 29.70 14.10 -10.10
N LEU A 129 29.48 13.23 -11.09
CA LEU A 129 28.19 12.61 -11.33
C LEU A 129 27.78 11.71 -10.16
N SER A 130 28.62 10.74 -9.79
CA SER A 130 28.32 9.80 -8.70
C SER A 130 28.06 10.53 -7.35
N PRO A 131 28.90 11.49 -6.91
CA PRO A 131 28.62 12.29 -5.71
C PRO A 131 27.32 13.10 -5.78
N SER A 132 27.00 13.72 -6.93
CA SER A 132 25.78 14.51 -7.10
C SER A 132 24.53 13.64 -7.06
N LEU A 133 24.55 12.49 -7.73
CA LEU A 133 23.46 11.50 -7.67
C LEU A 133 23.32 10.94 -6.24
N ARG A 134 24.43 10.75 -5.52
CA ARG A 134 24.43 10.34 -4.11
C ARG A 134 23.74 11.35 -3.22
N LYS A 135 24.05 12.64 -3.40
CA LYS A 135 23.37 13.72 -2.69
C LYS A 135 21.87 13.71 -3.00
N LEU A 136 21.51 13.63 -4.28
CA LEU A 136 20.11 13.67 -4.69
C LEU A 136 19.29 12.50 -4.12
N TYR A 137 19.79 11.26 -4.14
CA TYR A 137 19.03 10.15 -3.55
C TYR A 137 18.88 10.30 -2.02
N LEU A 138 19.86 10.89 -1.33
CA LEU A 138 19.75 11.15 0.11
C LEU A 138 18.68 12.20 0.42
N GLU A 139 18.59 13.27 -0.37
CA GLU A 139 17.52 14.26 -0.24
C GLU A 139 16.15 13.62 -0.46
N LEU A 140 16.01 12.77 -1.50
CA LEU A 140 14.78 12.01 -1.73
C LEU A 140 14.44 11.09 -0.56
N SER A 141 15.45 10.44 0.03
CA SER A 141 15.25 9.63 1.23
C SER A 141 14.66 10.44 2.37
N PHE A 142 15.14 11.67 2.62
CA PHE A 142 14.59 12.58 3.62
C PHE A 142 13.20 13.11 3.26
N THR A 143 12.92 13.41 1.99
CA THR A 143 11.56 13.76 1.53
C THR A 143 10.56 12.66 1.89
N ARG A 144 10.94 11.39 1.75
CA ARG A 144 10.08 10.28 2.16
C ARG A 144 9.87 10.23 3.67
N TYR A 145 10.81 10.67 4.50
CA TYR A 145 10.56 10.83 5.96
C TYR A 145 9.48 11.89 6.21
N VAL A 146 9.41 12.94 5.39
CA VAL A 146 8.34 13.93 5.48
C VAL A 146 7.01 13.35 5.01
N LEU A 147 6.97 12.56 3.94
CA LEU A 147 5.71 11.94 3.49
C LEU A 147 5.13 10.93 4.49
N ARG A 148 5.95 10.37 5.37
CA ARG A 148 5.49 9.50 6.46
C ARG A 148 4.57 10.22 7.46
N PHE A 149 4.53 11.56 7.50
CA PHE A 149 3.58 12.31 8.32
C PHE A 149 2.13 11.98 7.96
N TYR A 150 1.87 11.66 6.69
CA TYR A 150 0.54 11.33 6.21
C TYR A 150 0.07 9.94 6.63
N GLY A 151 0.99 9.04 7.03
CA GLY A 151 0.65 7.66 7.37
C GLY A 151 0.07 7.47 8.78
N PHE A 152 0.31 8.40 9.72
CA PHE A 152 -0.13 8.22 11.10
C PHE A 152 -1.66 8.15 11.23
N LEU A 153 -2.37 9.13 10.65
CA LEU A 153 -3.83 9.17 10.72
C LEU A 153 -4.47 8.05 9.88
N GLN A 154 -3.86 7.64 8.78
CA GLN A 154 -4.27 6.44 8.03
C GLN A 154 -4.17 5.16 8.88
N SER A 155 -3.11 5.06 9.68
CA SER A 155 -2.93 3.93 10.61
C SER A 155 -3.92 3.97 11.75
N LEU A 156 -4.28 5.17 12.23
CA LEU A 156 -5.30 5.32 13.26
C LEU A 156 -6.68 4.92 12.76
N GLU A 157 -7.04 5.33 11.54
CA GLU A 157 -8.25 4.89 10.86
C GLU A 157 -8.25 3.36 10.74
N GLY A 158 -7.21 2.77 10.15
CA GLY A 158 -7.11 1.33 9.97
C GLY A 158 -7.12 0.53 11.28
N TYR A 159 -6.56 1.08 12.35
CA TYR A 159 -6.59 0.48 13.68
C TYR A 159 -7.98 0.55 14.31
N ARG A 160 -8.80 1.57 13.99
CA ARG A 160 -10.16 1.72 14.50
C ARG A 160 -11.15 0.85 13.72
N SER A 161 -11.18 1.01 12.40
CA SER A 161 -12.14 0.39 11.49
C SER A 161 -11.76 -1.05 11.11
N GLY A 162 -10.46 -1.36 11.02
CA GLY A 162 -9.97 -2.59 10.40
C GLY A 162 -9.94 -2.55 8.87
N SER A 163 -10.05 -1.36 8.26
CA SER A 163 -10.06 -1.13 6.80
C SER A 163 -8.88 -1.78 6.06
N TRP A 164 -7.75 -1.97 6.72
CA TRP A 164 -6.53 -2.56 6.14
C TRP A 164 -6.64 -4.05 5.83
N ALA A 165 -7.73 -4.73 6.21
CA ALA A 165 -7.98 -6.12 5.84
C ALA A 165 -8.12 -6.30 4.31
N GLY A 166 -8.40 -5.21 3.58
CA GLY A 166 -8.78 -5.20 2.16
C GLY A 166 -10.22 -5.68 2.01
N GLY A 167 -11.02 -4.98 1.20
CA GLY A 167 -12.49 -5.08 1.11
C GLY A 167 -13.11 -6.46 0.77
N GLY A 168 -12.34 -7.55 0.80
CA GLY A 168 -12.86 -8.90 0.71
C GLY A 168 -13.44 -9.39 2.04
N ALA A 169 -14.63 -9.98 2.00
CA ALA A 169 -15.15 -10.80 3.09
C ALA A 169 -14.29 -12.07 3.23
N TRP A 170 -13.22 -11.97 4.01
CA TRP A 170 -12.31 -13.08 4.30
C TRP A 170 -12.95 -14.04 5.31
N LYS A 171 -12.98 -15.33 4.99
CA LYS A 171 -13.52 -16.36 5.89
C LYS A 171 -12.63 -16.57 7.11
N ASN A 172 -11.31 -16.38 6.95
CA ASN A 172 -10.38 -16.54 8.06
C ASN A 172 -10.41 -15.31 9.01
N PRO A 173 -10.84 -15.45 10.27
CA PRO A 173 -10.99 -14.33 11.20
C PRO A 173 -9.64 -13.74 11.65
N LEU A 174 -8.52 -14.40 11.38
CA LEU A 174 -7.19 -13.87 11.67
C LEU A 174 -6.78 -12.78 10.69
N ILE A 175 -7.24 -12.80 9.44
CA ILE A 175 -6.89 -11.78 8.43
C ILE A 175 -7.27 -10.36 8.92
N PRO A 176 -8.53 -10.08 9.30
CA PRO A 176 -8.88 -8.75 9.80
C PRO A 176 -8.22 -8.41 11.13
N LYS A 177 -7.96 -9.40 12.00
CA LYS A 177 -7.24 -9.17 13.28
C LYS A 177 -5.78 -8.78 13.05
N ILE A 178 -5.08 -9.44 12.13
CA ILE A 178 -3.69 -9.11 11.78
C ILE A 178 -3.65 -7.72 11.14
N ALA A 179 -4.55 -7.43 10.20
CA ALA A 179 -4.61 -6.12 9.57
C ALA A 179 -4.83 -4.98 10.58
N LYS A 180 -5.81 -5.15 11.47
CA LYS A 180 -6.16 -4.14 12.47
C LYS A 180 -5.07 -3.97 13.53
N TYR A 181 -4.67 -5.04 14.20
CA TYR A 181 -3.83 -4.94 15.39
C TYR A 181 -2.33 -5.01 15.10
N VAL A 182 -1.92 -5.78 14.09
CA VAL A 182 -0.49 -5.96 13.77
C VAL A 182 -0.04 -4.91 12.76
N LEU A 183 -0.73 -4.78 11.62
CA LEU A 183 -0.32 -3.84 10.57
C LEU A 183 -0.55 -2.39 11.01
N ALA A 184 -1.82 -2.00 11.21
CA ALA A 184 -2.12 -0.63 11.59
C ALA A 184 -1.55 -0.27 12.97
N GLY A 185 -1.61 -1.21 13.92
CA GLY A 185 -1.05 -1.03 15.26
C GLY A 185 0.46 -0.80 15.28
N SER A 186 1.25 -1.54 14.50
CA SER A 186 2.70 -1.28 14.41
C SER A 186 3.01 0.07 13.76
N MET A 187 2.22 0.47 12.75
CA MET A 187 2.40 1.74 12.07
C MET A 187 2.10 2.96 12.94
N LEU A 188 1.18 2.83 13.92
CA LEU A 188 0.92 3.86 14.94
C LEU A 188 2.16 4.22 15.78
N PHE A 189 3.09 3.29 15.97
CA PHE A 189 4.36 3.56 16.66
C PHE A 189 5.49 3.90 15.69
N TYR A 190 5.54 3.24 14.54
CA TYR A 190 6.54 3.50 13.51
C TYR A 190 6.56 4.97 13.09
N TYR A 191 5.40 5.52 12.69
CA TYR A 191 5.36 6.87 12.13
C TYR A 191 5.86 7.93 13.12
N PRO A 192 5.36 8.06 14.36
CA PRO A 192 5.88 9.06 15.30
C PRO A 192 7.38 8.93 15.57
N LEU A 193 7.90 7.70 15.68
CA LEU A 193 9.32 7.47 15.94
C LEU A 193 10.22 7.88 14.76
N GLU A 194 9.78 7.64 13.52
CA GLU A 194 10.45 8.13 12.31
C GLU A 194 10.53 9.67 12.30
N HIS A 195 9.49 10.36 12.76
CA HIS A 195 9.49 11.82 12.85
C HIS A 195 10.45 12.33 13.93
N VAL A 196 10.51 11.67 15.08
CA VAL A 196 11.49 12.00 16.12
C VAL A 196 12.92 11.83 15.59
N ALA A 197 13.19 10.74 14.85
CA ALA A 197 14.48 10.54 14.20
C ALA A 197 14.78 11.62 13.15
N TYR A 198 13.81 11.94 12.30
CA TYR A 198 13.92 12.98 11.27
C TYR A 198 14.27 14.34 11.87
N ILE A 199 13.52 14.79 12.90
CA ILE A 199 13.78 16.05 13.60
C ILE A 199 15.17 16.02 14.25
N GLY A 200 15.57 14.89 14.85
CA GLY A 200 16.90 14.73 15.44
C GLY A 200 18.04 14.86 14.43
N TRP A 201 17.85 14.45 13.17
CA TRP A 201 18.86 14.63 12.12
C TRP A 201 18.85 16.03 11.50
N GLN A 202 17.67 16.59 11.23
CA GLN A 202 17.54 17.86 10.49
C GLN A 202 17.66 19.08 11.39
N VAL A 203 17.14 18.99 12.61
CA VAL A 203 17.12 20.11 13.57
C VAL A 203 17.60 19.65 14.95
N PRO A 204 18.86 19.19 15.07
CA PRO A 204 19.40 18.67 16.34
C PRO A 204 19.37 19.71 17.48
N GLN A 205 19.29 21.00 17.16
CA GLN A 205 19.19 22.09 18.13
C GLN A 205 17.86 22.08 18.91
N LEU A 206 16.76 21.62 18.30
CA LEU A 206 15.45 21.54 18.96
C LEU A 206 15.37 20.34 19.91
N VAL A 207 16.17 19.30 19.68
CA VAL A 207 16.13 18.04 20.42
C VAL A 207 17.54 17.53 20.76
N PRO A 208 18.36 18.30 21.50
CA PRO A 208 19.79 18.03 21.69
C PRO A 208 20.09 16.72 22.43
N ARG A 209 19.10 16.13 23.12
CA ARG A 209 19.22 14.86 23.85
C ARG A 209 18.69 13.64 23.08
N VAL A 210 18.12 13.85 21.89
CA VAL A 210 17.54 12.77 21.09
C VAL A 210 18.62 12.12 20.23
N ASN A 211 18.84 10.82 20.43
CA ASN A 211 19.67 10.03 19.54
C ASN A 211 18.84 9.56 18.33
N ALA A 212 18.90 10.30 17.23
CA ALA A 212 18.12 10.04 16.02
C ALA A 212 18.33 8.62 15.47
N ASN A 213 19.56 8.11 15.46
CA ASN A 213 19.86 6.75 14.96
C ASN A 213 19.19 5.68 15.83
N LYS A 214 19.12 5.89 17.14
CA LYS A 214 18.42 4.97 18.06
C LYS A 214 16.91 4.97 17.81
N PHE A 215 16.31 6.15 17.65
CA PHE A 215 14.87 6.25 17.34
C PHE A 215 14.53 5.66 15.97
N SER A 216 15.39 5.86 14.97
CA SER A 216 15.26 5.22 13.65
C SER A 216 15.45 3.69 13.72
N ALA A 217 16.35 3.19 14.57
CA ALA A 217 16.46 1.75 14.78
C ALA A 217 15.17 1.20 15.39
N ILE A 218 14.65 1.84 16.44
CA ILE A 218 13.42 1.41 17.13
C ILE A 218 12.21 1.50 16.20
N SER A 219 12.06 2.55 15.40
CA SER A 219 10.98 2.61 14.40
C SER A 219 11.07 1.43 13.43
N CYS A 220 12.27 1.06 12.99
CA CYS A 220 12.48 -0.09 12.11
C CYS A 220 12.11 -1.45 12.74
N TRP A 221 12.06 -1.57 14.08
CA TRP A 221 11.44 -2.75 14.73
C TRP A 221 9.94 -2.83 14.43
N PHE A 222 9.22 -1.73 14.59
CA PHE A 222 7.79 -1.68 14.26
C PHE A 222 7.53 -1.89 12.78
N TRP A 223 8.38 -1.35 11.91
CA TRP A 223 8.32 -1.64 10.48
C TRP A 223 8.58 -3.12 10.18
N THR A 224 9.51 -3.76 10.89
CA THR A 224 9.75 -5.21 10.78
C THR A 224 8.51 -6.01 11.18
N VAL A 225 7.85 -5.64 12.29
CA VAL A 225 6.58 -6.26 12.73
C VAL A 225 5.51 -6.12 11.64
N TYR A 226 5.39 -4.95 11.02
CA TYR A 226 4.49 -4.74 9.89
C TYR A 226 4.80 -5.69 8.73
N ILE A 227 6.06 -5.78 8.29
CA ILE A 227 6.46 -6.63 7.16
C ILE A 227 6.19 -8.12 7.44
N VAL A 228 6.50 -8.60 8.65
CA VAL A 228 6.22 -9.98 9.06
C VAL A 228 4.71 -10.24 9.14
N GLY A 229 3.96 -9.30 9.70
CA GLY A 229 2.50 -9.37 9.77
C GLY A 229 1.86 -9.39 8.38
N ASP A 230 2.38 -8.58 7.46
CA ASP A 230 1.86 -8.45 6.11
C ASP A 230 2.16 -9.72 5.30
N PHE A 231 3.37 -10.26 5.45
CA PHE A 231 3.72 -11.57 4.90
C PHE A 231 2.78 -12.67 5.40
N TRP A 232 2.58 -12.77 6.72
CA TRP A 232 1.68 -13.74 7.33
C TRP A 232 0.26 -13.59 6.76
N MET A 233 -0.31 -12.39 6.84
CA MET A 233 -1.66 -12.10 6.36
C MET A 233 -1.83 -12.52 4.90
N ASN A 234 -0.87 -12.18 4.04
CA ASN A 234 -0.90 -12.54 2.63
C ASN A 234 -0.76 -14.05 2.40
N CYS A 235 -0.01 -14.78 3.24
CA CYS A 235 -0.01 -16.24 3.22
C CYS A 235 -1.39 -16.84 3.55
N LEU A 236 -2.14 -16.24 4.47
CA LEU A 236 -3.51 -16.67 4.78
C LEU A 236 -4.47 -16.37 3.62
N LYS A 237 -4.42 -15.14 3.08
CA LYS A 237 -5.22 -14.75 1.90
C LYS A 237 -4.93 -15.67 0.72
N TRP A 238 -3.65 -16.00 0.49
CA TRP A 238 -3.20 -16.95 -0.54
C TRP A 238 -3.83 -18.33 -0.39
N LYS A 239 -3.83 -18.89 0.84
CA LYS A 239 -4.46 -20.18 1.14
C LYS A 239 -5.97 -20.15 0.88
N GLU A 240 -6.65 -19.10 1.33
CA GLU A 240 -8.10 -18.95 1.13
C GLU A 240 -8.47 -18.86 -0.36
N LEU A 241 -7.74 -18.05 -1.14
CA LEU A 241 -7.98 -17.94 -2.59
C LEU A 241 -7.68 -19.23 -3.35
N LYS A 242 -6.65 -20.00 -2.94
CA LYS A 242 -6.38 -21.31 -3.54
C LYS A 242 -7.53 -22.29 -3.31
N MET A 243 -8.11 -22.30 -2.11
CA MET A 243 -9.28 -23.14 -1.81
C MET A 243 -10.49 -22.71 -2.63
N LYS A 244 -10.77 -21.40 -2.71
CA LYS A 244 -11.86 -20.85 -3.57
C LYS A 244 -11.66 -21.24 -5.03
N MET A 245 -10.43 -21.18 -5.54
CA MET A 245 -10.11 -21.58 -6.92
C MET A 245 -10.32 -23.07 -7.18
N SER A 246 -10.02 -23.94 -6.20
CA SER A 246 -10.26 -25.39 -6.31
C SER A 246 -11.75 -25.71 -6.35
N ASP A 247 -12.53 -25.14 -5.41
CA ASP A 247 -13.99 -25.29 -5.33
C ASP A 247 -14.67 -24.81 -6.63
N LEU A 248 -14.25 -23.66 -7.18
CA LEU A 248 -14.77 -23.19 -8.47
C LEU A 248 -14.45 -24.16 -9.62
N GLY A 249 -13.24 -24.73 -9.64
CA GLY A 249 -12.83 -25.73 -10.63
C GLY A 249 -13.72 -26.98 -10.59
N GLU A 250 -14.02 -27.47 -9.40
CA GLU A 250 -14.92 -28.61 -9.20
C GLU A 250 -16.36 -28.31 -9.65
N ARG A 251 -16.87 -27.09 -9.38
CA ARG A 251 -18.19 -26.64 -9.85
C ARG A 251 -18.26 -26.54 -11.37
N MET A 252 -17.21 -26.04 -12.02
CA MET A 252 -17.14 -25.98 -13.48
C MET A 252 -17.09 -27.39 -14.12
N LEU A 253 -16.34 -28.32 -13.53
CA LEU A 253 -16.29 -29.70 -14.01
C LEU A 253 -17.65 -30.40 -13.86
N THR A 254 -18.25 -30.29 -12.67
CA THR A 254 -19.57 -30.89 -12.38
C THR A 254 -20.67 -30.30 -13.27
N GLY A 255 -20.66 -28.98 -13.47
CA GLY A 255 -21.58 -28.28 -14.37
C GLY A 255 -21.37 -28.59 -15.85
N ARG A 256 -20.18 -29.05 -16.26
CA ARG A 256 -19.90 -29.52 -17.62
C ARG A 256 -20.36 -30.97 -17.82
N THR A 257 -20.17 -31.83 -16.82
CA THR A 257 -20.64 -33.22 -16.85
C THR A 257 -22.17 -33.29 -16.91
N LYS A 258 -22.87 -32.46 -16.13
CA LYS A 258 -24.34 -32.37 -16.16
C LYS A 258 -24.88 -31.87 -17.50
N ARG A 259 -24.14 -30.98 -18.18
CA ARG A 259 -24.46 -30.47 -19.53
C ARG A 259 -24.38 -31.52 -20.63
N GLY A 260 -23.56 -32.55 -20.48
CA GLY A 260 -23.50 -33.67 -21.43
C GLY A 260 -24.68 -34.64 -21.32
N ALA A 261 -25.46 -34.55 -20.23
CA ALA A 261 -26.57 -35.45 -19.93
C ALA A 261 -27.96 -34.84 -20.24
N ASP A 262 -28.16 -33.54 -20.00
CA ASP A 262 -29.42 -32.84 -20.28
C ASP A 262 -29.36 -32.06 -21.60
N GLY A 263 -29.77 -32.68 -22.70
CA GLY A 263 -29.86 -32.08 -24.05
C GLY A 263 -31.00 -31.09 -24.26
N GLY A 264 -31.38 -30.29 -23.24
CA GLY A 264 -32.60 -29.47 -23.23
C GLY A 264 -32.40 -27.96 -23.03
N ASP A 265 -32.80 -27.22 -24.07
CA ASP A 265 -33.39 -25.88 -24.21
C ASP A 265 -33.48 -24.91 -22.98
N ALA A 266 -32.34 -24.48 -22.46
CA ALA A 266 -32.26 -23.32 -21.53
C ALA A 266 -30.90 -22.64 -21.72
N ASN A 267 -30.72 -21.96 -22.86
CA ASN A 267 -29.40 -21.52 -23.32
C ASN A 267 -28.92 -20.25 -22.60
N ASP A 268 -29.81 -19.29 -22.36
CA ASP A 268 -29.42 -17.94 -21.88
C ASP A 268 -29.05 -17.91 -20.39
N GLU A 269 -29.80 -18.59 -19.51
CA GLU A 269 -29.49 -18.67 -18.07
C GLU A 269 -28.20 -19.47 -17.80
N LYS A 270 -27.94 -20.49 -18.65
CA LYS A 270 -26.72 -21.31 -18.60
C LYS A 270 -25.49 -20.53 -19.11
N GLU A 271 -25.66 -19.66 -20.10
CA GLU A 271 -24.58 -18.80 -20.60
C GLU A 271 -24.19 -17.72 -19.58
N ASN A 272 -25.18 -17.07 -18.96
CA ASN A 272 -24.94 -16.09 -17.89
C ASN A 272 -24.18 -16.72 -16.69
N THR A 273 -24.58 -17.92 -16.25
CA THR A 273 -23.89 -18.63 -15.17
C THR A 273 -22.42 -18.96 -15.50
N VAL A 274 -22.13 -19.27 -16.77
CA VAL A 274 -20.75 -19.54 -17.22
C VAL A 274 -19.93 -18.27 -17.25
N ALA A 275 -20.50 -17.17 -17.75
CA ALA A 275 -19.84 -15.87 -17.77
C ALA A 275 -19.53 -15.38 -16.36
N GLU A 276 -20.45 -15.54 -15.41
CA GLU A 276 -20.24 -15.23 -13.99
C GLU A 276 -19.09 -16.04 -13.38
N LEU A 277 -19.10 -17.37 -13.58
CA LEU A 277 -18.01 -18.24 -13.09
C LEU A 277 -16.66 -17.87 -13.71
N GLN A 278 -16.63 -17.53 -15.00
CA GLN A 278 -15.41 -17.09 -15.68
C GLN A 278 -14.90 -15.75 -15.11
N ASN A 279 -15.81 -14.80 -14.87
CA ASN A 279 -15.48 -13.52 -14.23
C ASN A 279 -14.96 -13.72 -12.81
N GLU A 280 -15.53 -14.64 -12.04
CA GLU A 280 -15.06 -14.97 -10.70
C GLU A 280 -13.65 -15.62 -10.74
N VAL A 281 -13.39 -16.54 -11.68
CA VAL A 281 -12.04 -17.10 -11.90
C VAL A 281 -11.03 -16.01 -12.22
N LEU A 282 -11.38 -15.07 -13.12
CA LEU A 282 -10.50 -13.97 -13.49
C LEU A 282 -10.19 -13.09 -12.28
N THR A 283 -11.21 -12.75 -11.48
CA THR A 283 -11.06 -11.97 -10.24
C THR A 283 -10.17 -12.67 -9.22
N ILE A 284 -10.36 -13.97 -9.00
CA ILE A 284 -9.51 -14.77 -8.11
C ILE A 284 -8.07 -14.82 -8.63
N ARG A 285 -7.86 -15.01 -9.95
CA ARG A 285 -6.52 -15.01 -10.56
C ARG A 285 -5.81 -13.66 -10.41
N LYS A 286 -6.52 -12.55 -10.62
CA LYS A 286 -5.99 -11.20 -10.40
C LYS A 286 -5.57 -11.02 -8.94
N SER A 287 -6.42 -11.42 -8.00
CA SER A 287 -6.16 -11.35 -6.56
C SER A 287 -4.96 -12.21 -6.13
N ILE A 288 -4.86 -13.43 -6.65
CA ILE A 288 -3.73 -14.34 -6.48
C ILE A 288 -2.43 -13.68 -6.98
N ARG A 289 -2.43 -13.10 -8.18
CA ARG A 289 -1.26 -12.41 -8.73
C ARG A 289 -0.83 -11.25 -7.82
N HIS A 290 -1.79 -10.43 -7.37
CA HIS A 290 -1.52 -9.34 -6.46
C HIS A 290 -0.88 -9.82 -5.15
N ILE A 291 -1.42 -10.88 -4.54
CA ILE A 291 -0.86 -11.46 -3.31
C ILE A 291 0.56 -12.02 -3.53
N LYS A 292 0.84 -12.66 -4.68
CA LYS A 292 2.21 -13.11 -4.98
C LYS A 292 3.18 -11.93 -4.98
N LEU A 293 2.81 -10.83 -5.64
CA LEU A 293 3.65 -9.64 -5.69
C LEU A 293 3.84 -9.04 -4.29
N GLN A 294 2.80 -8.99 -3.47
CA GLN A 294 2.89 -8.53 -2.09
C GLN A 294 3.82 -9.42 -1.25
N LEU A 295 3.74 -10.74 -1.39
CA LEU A 295 4.66 -11.68 -0.73
C LEU A 295 6.11 -11.47 -1.17
N THR A 296 6.34 -11.29 -2.49
CA THR A 296 7.67 -10.97 -3.01
C THR A 296 8.22 -9.69 -2.41
N ARG A 297 7.41 -8.63 -2.32
CA ARG A 297 7.82 -7.36 -1.69
C ARG A 297 8.19 -7.54 -0.23
N CYS A 298 7.38 -8.29 0.53
CA CYS A 298 7.70 -8.61 1.91
C CYS A 298 9.06 -9.31 2.02
N LEU A 299 9.33 -10.31 1.18
CA LEU A 299 10.61 -11.03 1.16
C LEU A 299 11.79 -10.10 0.86
N LEU A 300 11.63 -9.16 -0.08
CA LEU A 300 12.65 -8.18 -0.41
C LEU A 300 12.91 -7.18 0.74
N PHE A 301 11.93 -6.97 1.61
CA PHE A 301 12.05 -6.08 2.77
C PHE A 301 12.56 -6.72 4.06
N ILE A 302 12.45 -8.04 4.23
CA ILE A 302 12.82 -8.70 5.50
C ILE A 302 14.26 -8.40 5.91
N LEU A 303 15.22 -8.53 4.99
CA LEU A 303 16.62 -8.28 5.35
C LEU A 303 16.92 -6.78 5.55
N PRO A 304 16.46 -5.85 4.69
CA PRO A 304 16.58 -4.42 4.95
C PRO A 304 15.97 -3.98 6.28
N CYS A 305 14.77 -4.47 6.64
CA CYS A 305 14.12 -4.06 7.87
C CYS A 305 14.86 -4.57 9.11
N ILE A 306 15.37 -5.81 9.08
CA ILE A 306 16.25 -6.34 10.14
C ILE A 306 17.53 -5.49 10.21
N ASN A 307 18.19 -5.22 9.09
CA ASN A 307 19.42 -4.44 9.05
C ASN A 307 19.25 -3.07 9.72
N TRP A 308 18.19 -2.33 9.38
CA TRP A 308 17.93 -1.00 9.96
C TRP A 308 17.39 -1.05 11.39
N SER A 309 16.86 -2.18 11.84
CA SER A 309 16.39 -2.35 13.22
C SER A 309 17.52 -2.48 14.25
N LEU A 310 18.75 -2.76 13.82
CA LEU A 310 19.89 -2.97 14.72
C LEU A 310 20.41 -1.63 15.27
N PRO A 311 20.76 -1.53 16.56
CA PRO A 311 21.19 -0.26 17.17
C PRO A 311 22.47 0.34 16.56
N ASN A 312 23.31 -0.52 15.96
CA ASN A 312 24.55 -0.17 15.28
C ASN A 312 24.41 -0.07 13.74
N TRP A 313 23.19 -0.08 13.18
CA TRP A 313 22.97 -0.10 11.73
C TRP A 313 23.72 1.00 10.96
N ALA A 314 23.96 2.15 11.59
CA ALA A 314 24.66 3.27 10.97
C ALA A 314 26.20 3.15 11.02
N THR A 315 26.74 2.35 11.94
CA THR A 315 28.20 2.23 12.19
C THR A 315 28.77 0.88 11.80
N ASP A 316 27.97 -0.17 11.92
CA ASP A 316 28.32 -1.56 11.68
C ASP A 316 27.08 -2.31 11.18
N PRO A 317 26.65 -2.04 9.93
CA PRO A 317 25.45 -2.62 9.36
C PRO A 317 25.61 -4.13 9.12
N LEU A 318 24.52 -4.88 9.26
CA LEU A 318 24.47 -6.30 8.93
C LEU A 318 24.70 -6.55 7.43
N LEU A 319 24.18 -5.65 6.59
CA LEU A 319 24.32 -5.70 5.14
C LEU A 319 25.14 -4.51 4.64
N ASP A 320 26.09 -4.80 3.76
CA ASP A 320 26.79 -3.77 2.99
C ASP A 320 25.82 -2.95 2.12
N GLU A 321 26.23 -1.72 1.78
CA GLU A 321 25.45 -0.77 0.98
C GLU A 321 24.93 -1.40 -0.33
N GLY A 322 25.76 -2.21 -1.01
CA GLY A 322 25.42 -2.85 -2.28
C GLY A 322 24.21 -3.79 -2.20
N PRO A 323 24.31 -4.91 -1.46
CA PRO A 323 23.20 -5.84 -1.27
C PRO A 323 21.94 -5.17 -0.69
N LEU A 324 22.10 -4.32 0.32
CA LEU A 324 20.99 -3.62 0.97
C LEU A 324 20.19 -2.77 -0.02
N ASN A 325 20.87 -1.88 -0.74
CA ASN A 325 20.20 -0.97 -1.66
C ASN A 325 19.76 -1.67 -2.95
N GLY A 326 20.44 -2.77 -3.33
CA GLY A 326 19.99 -3.64 -4.42
C GLY A 326 18.64 -4.30 -4.13
N LEU A 327 18.42 -4.79 -2.90
CA LEU A 327 17.12 -5.31 -2.46
C LEU A 327 16.04 -4.22 -2.49
N MET A 328 16.38 -3.02 -2.02
CA MET A 328 15.44 -1.89 -2.02
C MET A 328 15.07 -1.41 -3.42
N LEU A 329 16.02 -1.44 -4.36
CA LEU A 329 15.77 -1.17 -5.78
C LEU A 329 14.80 -2.20 -6.37
N ALA A 330 15.06 -3.49 -6.15
CA ALA A 330 14.21 -4.57 -6.62
C ALA A 330 12.78 -4.45 -6.05
N GLU A 331 12.65 -4.12 -4.76
CA GLU A 331 11.35 -3.90 -4.12
C GLU A 331 10.62 -2.70 -4.70
N ALA A 332 11.33 -1.61 -5.00
CA ALA A 332 10.74 -0.40 -5.55
C ALA A 332 10.13 -0.66 -6.94
N TYR A 333 10.86 -1.34 -7.82
CA TYR A 333 10.33 -1.75 -9.12
C TYR A 333 9.21 -2.79 -9.01
N THR A 334 9.30 -3.71 -8.03
CA THR A 334 8.20 -4.65 -7.76
C THR A 334 6.93 -3.93 -7.32
N SER A 335 7.05 -2.86 -6.52
CA SER A 335 5.91 -2.02 -6.11
C SER A 335 5.24 -1.37 -7.30
N VAL A 336 6.02 -0.75 -8.18
CA VAL A 336 5.48 -0.12 -9.39
C VAL A 336 4.83 -1.15 -10.30
N TYR A 337 5.48 -2.29 -10.51
CA TYR A 337 4.89 -3.37 -11.31
C TYR A 337 3.56 -3.87 -10.72
N GLN A 338 3.48 -4.01 -9.40
CA GLN A 338 2.23 -4.36 -8.71
C GLN A 338 1.14 -3.32 -8.97
N SER A 339 1.46 -2.03 -8.83
CA SER A 339 0.52 -0.92 -9.09
C SER A 339 0.07 -0.88 -10.56
N LEU A 340 0.97 -1.10 -11.51
CA LEU A 340 0.65 -1.19 -12.93
C LEU A 340 -0.26 -2.38 -13.26
N CYS A 341 -0.04 -3.51 -12.57
CA CYS A 341 -0.86 -4.71 -12.75
C CYS A 341 -2.26 -4.58 -12.14
N SER A 342 -2.44 -3.78 -11.10
CA SER A 342 -3.77 -3.52 -10.52
C SER A 342 -4.63 -2.56 -11.36
N MET A 343 -4.02 -1.76 -12.24
CA MET A 343 -4.74 -0.85 -13.15
C MET A 343 -5.30 -1.55 -14.41
N ARG A 344 -5.01 -2.85 -14.60
CA ARG A 344 -5.47 -3.65 -15.76
C ARG A 344 -6.40 -4.76 -15.31
#